data_AF-A0A373D6T1-F1
#
_entry.id   AF-A0A373D6T1-F1
#
_cell.length_a   1.000
_cell.length_b   1.000
_cell.length_c   1.000
_cell.angle_alpha   90.00
_cell.angle_beta   90.00
_cell.angle_gamma   90.00
#
_symmetry.space_group_name_H-M   'P 1'
#
loop_
_entity.id
_entity.type
_entity.pdbx_description
1 polymer ?
#
loop_
_entity_poly.entity_id
_entity_poly.type
_entity_poly.pdbx_seq_one_letter_code
_entity_poly.pdbx_strand_id
1 'polypeptide(L)'
;MGAARSSSARLLNVAGVFASGGARAVEQYLSIENLSHKTASDAFIAITDFICPDGGPQDEGIARSAYISAIEESPEIATIKFEDLTSEQIMVIVERTMANAIFNRITNDIGNKIILLPQERAISDRLIVQMKDFVKGSVSDAVINLDIKAGNIRQGDSLRIVDRVYKAAFEIMVSAGENE
;
A
#
# COMPACT_ATOMS: atom_id res chain seq x y z
N MET A 1 -12.74 1.50 -4.07
CA MET A 1 -11.59 0.84 -3.41
C MET A 1 -11.39 -0.63 -3.83
N GLY A 2 -12.11 -1.16 -4.83
CA GLY A 2 -11.99 -2.57 -5.21
C GLY A 2 -10.59 -2.92 -5.75
N ALA A 3 -10.03 -2.06 -6.60
CA ALA A 3 -8.70 -2.30 -7.19
C ALA A 3 -7.58 -2.15 -6.15
N ALA A 4 -7.57 -1.08 -5.35
CA ALA A 4 -6.61 -0.87 -4.26
C ALA A 4 -6.51 -2.08 -3.31
N ARG A 5 -7.67 -2.58 -2.89
CA ARG A 5 -7.82 -3.82 -2.11
C ARG A 5 -7.21 -5.03 -2.81
N SER A 6 -7.52 -5.21 -4.09
CA SER A 6 -7.00 -6.33 -4.88
C SER A 6 -5.48 -6.26 -5.07
N SER A 7 -4.92 -5.06 -5.20
CA SER A 7 -3.48 -4.85 -5.38
C SER A 7 -2.68 -5.14 -4.12
N SER A 8 -3.13 -4.65 -2.97
CA SER A 8 -2.50 -5.00 -1.68
C SER A 8 -2.53 -6.50 -1.43
N ALA A 9 -3.61 -7.19 -1.81
CA ALA A 9 -3.71 -8.64 -1.71
C ALA A 9 -2.75 -9.39 -2.66
N ARG A 10 -2.62 -8.92 -3.92
CA ARG A 10 -1.70 -9.51 -4.90
C ARG A 10 -0.24 -9.33 -4.48
N LEU A 11 0.11 -8.15 -3.96
CA LEU A 11 1.45 -7.87 -3.47
C LEU A 11 1.80 -8.71 -2.24
N LEU A 12 0.84 -8.91 -1.32
CA LEU A 12 1.01 -9.83 -0.22
C LEU A 12 1.22 -11.28 -0.66
N ASN A 13 0.53 -11.71 -1.71
CA ASN A 13 0.76 -13.04 -2.27
C ASN A 13 2.19 -13.16 -2.82
N VAL A 14 2.68 -12.16 -3.56
CA VAL A 14 4.08 -12.09 -4.00
C VAL A 14 5.04 -12.13 -2.81
N ALA A 15 4.76 -11.38 -1.74
CA ALA A 15 5.56 -11.41 -0.51
C ALA A 15 5.57 -12.80 0.15
N GLY A 16 4.43 -13.50 0.17
CA GLY A 16 4.32 -14.87 0.67
C GLY A 16 5.11 -15.88 -0.18
N VAL A 17 5.01 -15.78 -1.51
CA VAL A 17 5.78 -16.60 -2.45
C VAL A 17 7.28 -16.35 -2.25
N PHE A 18 7.70 -15.10 -2.14
CA PHE A 18 9.09 -14.75 -1.87
C PHE A 18 9.56 -15.30 -0.53
N ALA A 19 8.77 -15.19 0.54
CA ALA A 19 9.13 -15.74 1.84
C ALA A 19 9.31 -17.27 1.80
N SER A 20 8.59 -17.96 0.91
CA SER A 20 8.66 -19.43 0.77
C SER A 20 9.82 -19.93 -0.09
N GLY A 21 10.33 -19.13 -1.03
CA GLY A 21 11.30 -19.61 -2.03
C GLY A 21 12.12 -18.55 -2.75
N GLY A 22 12.18 -17.33 -2.21
CA GLY A 22 12.94 -16.19 -2.71
C GLY A 22 12.50 -15.68 -4.09
N ALA A 23 13.37 -14.90 -4.72
CA ALA A 23 13.10 -14.29 -6.03
C ALA A 23 12.74 -15.31 -7.11
N ARG A 24 13.38 -16.49 -7.11
CA ARG A 24 13.12 -17.51 -8.14
C ARG A 24 11.73 -18.14 -8.04
N ALA A 25 11.18 -18.24 -6.83
CA ALA A 25 9.79 -18.67 -6.66
C ALA A 25 8.81 -17.62 -7.23
N VAL A 26 9.12 -16.33 -7.07
CA VAL A 26 8.33 -15.22 -7.64
C VAL A 26 8.39 -15.23 -9.17
N GLU A 27 9.57 -15.42 -9.76
CA GLU A 27 9.75 -15.56 -11.23
C GLU A 27 8.88 -16.67 -11.80
N GLN A 28 8.89 -17.84 -11.17
CA GLN A 28 8.06 -18.99 -11.58
C GLN A 28 6.57 -18.71 -11.41
N TYR A 29 6.18 -18.13 -10.27
CA TYR A 29 4.79 -17.80 -9.97
C TYR A 29 4.20 -16.79 -10.97
N LEU A 30 5.00 -15.79 -11.37
CA LEU A 30 4.57 -14.74 -12.30
C LEU A 30 4.84 -15.08 -13.77
N SER A 31 5.55 -16.16 -14.06
CA SER A 31 6.05 -16.49 -15.40
C SER A 31 6.87 -15.33 -16.02
N ILE A 32 7.74 -14.70 -15.21
CA ILE A 32 8.64 -13.61 -15.62
C ILE A 32 10.08 -14.06 -15.37
N GLU A 33 10.94 -13.90 -16.37
CA GLU A 33 12.36 -14.24 -16.28
C GLU A 33 13.21 -13.04 -15.83
N ASN A 34 14.34 -13.33 -15.18
CA ASN A 34 15.38 -12.36 -14.81
C ASN A 34 14.93 -11.24 -13.85
N LEU A 35 13.90 -11.45 -13.02
CA LEU A 35 13.59 -10.55 -11.91
C LEU A 35 14.71 -10.57 -10.87
N SER A 36 15.28 -11.74 -10.59
CA SER A 36 16.36 -11.96 -9.62
C SER A 36 17.58 -11.06 -9.86
N HIS A 37 17.92 -10.80 -11.12
CA HIS A 37 19.06 -9.98 -11.53
C HIS A 37 18.79 -8.47 -11.58
N LYS A 38 17.54 -8.05 -11.39
CA LYS A 38 17.15 -6.64 -11.39
C LYS A 38 17.37 -6.01 -10.01
N THR A 39 17.45 -4.68 -9.99
CA THR A 39 17.25 -3.94 -8.75
C THR A 39 15.83 -4.15 -8.24
N ALA A 40 15.60 -3.98 -6.94
CA ALA A 40 14.29 -4.09 -6.34
C ALA A 40 13.30 -3.15 -7.02
N SER A 41 13.71 -1.90 -7.30
CA SER A 41 12.88 -0.93 -8.03
C SER A 41 12.47 -1.46 -9.39
N ASP A 42 13.43 -1.90 -10.22
CA ASP A 42 13.14 -2.41 -11.57
C ASP A 42 12.28 -3.68 -11.54
N ALA A 43 12.49 -4.55 -10.55
CA ALA A 43 11.69 -5.76 -10.36
C ALA A 43 10.25 -5.43 -9.94
N PHE A 44 10.06 -4.53 -8.97
CA PHE A 44 8.74 -4.10 -8.52
C PHE A 44 8.00 -3.35 -9.64
N ILE A 45 8.69 -2.52 -10.42
CA ILE A 45 8.11 -1.84 -11.60
C ILE A 45 7.69 -2.88 -12.65
N ALA A 46 8.52 -3.89 -12.93
CA ALA A 46 8.22 -4.91 -13.93
C ALA A 46 6.96 -5.73 -13.62
N ILE A 47 6.56 -5.84 -12.35
CA ILE A 47 5.35 -6.57 -11.93
C ILE A 47 4.14 -5.65 -11.69
N THR A 48 4.24 -4.35 -12.01
CA THR A 48 3.18 -3.37 -11.72
C THR A 48 1.82 -3.77 -12.28
N ASP A 49 1.74 -4.20 -13.53
CA ASP A 49 0.44 -4.57 -14.15
C ASP A 49 -0.15 -5.86 -13.56
N PHE A 50 0.71 -6.75 -13.05
CA PHE A 50 0.25 -7.90 -12.29
C PHE A 50 -0.36 -7.47 -10.96
N ILE A 51 0.29 -6.53 -10.24
CA ILE A 51 -0.15 -6.06 -8.93
C ILE A 51 -1.36 -5.14 -9.05
N CYS A 52 -1.37 -4.23 -10.01
CA CYS A 52 -2.38 -3.20 -10.25
C CYS A 52 -3.05 -3.42 -11.62
N PRO A 53 -3.86 -4.48 -11.76
CA PRO A 53 -4.57 -4.72 -13.02
C PRO A 53 -5.65 -3.66 -13.26
N ASP A 54 -6.09 -3.55 -14.51
CA ASP A 54 -7.18 -2.65 -14.91
C ASP A 54 -8.43 -2.85 -14.03
N GLY A 55 -8.80 -1.79 -13.31
CA GLY A 55 -9.87 -1.79 -12.31
C GLY A 55 -10.88 -0.66 -12.50
N GLY A 56 -10.81 0.05 -13.63
CA GLY A 56 -11.50 1.31 -13.88
C GLY A 56 -10.66 2.51 -13.44
N PRO A 57 -10.85 3.69 -14.08
CA PRO A 57 -9.85 4.77 -14.08
C PRO A 57 -9.51 5.33 -12.70
N GLN A 58 -10.49 5.39 -11.78
CA GLN A 58 -10.29 5.98 -10.45
C GLN A 58 -9.66 4.98 -9.46
N ASP A 59 -10.18 3.75 -9.42
CA ASP A 59 -9.71 2.74 -8.47
C ASP A 59 -8.33 2.19 -8.88
N GLU A 60 -8.08 2.03 -10.19
CA GLU A 60 -6.76 1.68 -10.74
C GLU A 60 -5.73 2.78 -10.48
N GLY A 61 -6.08 4.04 -10.71
CA GLY A 61 -5.19 5.18 -10.47
C GLY A 61 -4.73 5.26 -9.02
N ILE A 62 -5.65 5.04 -8.06
CA ILE A 62 -5.32 4.98 -6.63
C ILE A 62 -4.35 3.83 -6.34
N ALA A 63 -4.62 2.64 -6.87
CA ALA A 63 -3.81 1.45 -6.62
C ALA A 63 -2.39 1.58 -7.20
N ARG A 64 -2.27 1.98 -8.48
CA ARG A 64 -0.97 2.14 -9.14
C ARG A 64 -0.17 3.28 -8.51
N SER A 65 -0.80 4.42 -8.22
CA SER A 65 -0.12 5.52 -7.52
C SER A 65 0.40 5.08 -6.15
N ALA A 66 -0.40 4.33 -5.38
CA ALA A 66 0.01 3.88 -4.06
C ALA A 66 1.22 2.94 -4.09
N TYR A 67 1.22 2.02 -5.05
CA TYR A 67 2.32 1.06 -5.26
C TYR A 67 3.61 1.76 -5.71
N ILE A 68 3.52 2.66 -6.70
CA ILE A 68 4.70 3.41 -7.17
C ILE A 68 5.25 4.31 -6.06
N SER A 69 4.41 5.03 -5.34
CA SER A 69 4.84 5.84 -4.20
C SER A 69 5.48 4.99 -3.10
N ALA A 70 5.05 3.74 -2.91
CA ALA A 70 5.70 2.86 -1.95
C ALA A 70 7.15 2.51 -2.37
N ILE A 71 7.40 2.30 -3.66
CA ILE A 71 8.75 2.06 -4.20
C ILE A 71 9.60 3.33 -4.02
N GLU A 72 9.07 4.50 -4.40
CA GLU A 72 9.76 5.79 -4.33
C GLU A 72 10.07 6.23 -2.89
N GLU A 73 9.18 5.94 -1.94
CA GLU A 73 9.40 6.22 -0.51
C GLU A 73 10.46 5.30 0.10
N SER A 74 10.96 4.29 -0.62
CA SER A 74 11.89 3.24 -0.16
C SER A 74 13.26 3.23 -0.88
N PRO A 75 14.01 4.35 -0.95
CA PRO A 75 15.29 4.40 -1.67
C PRO A 75 16.34 3.40 -1.12
N GLU A 76 16.28 3.08 0.17
CA GLU A 76 17.12 2.10 0.85
C GLU A 76 16.88 0.66 0.36
N ILE A 77 15.67 0.35 -0.11
CA ILE A 77 15.31 -0.96 -0.67
C ILE A 77 15.55 -0.95 -2.19
N ALA A 78 15.24 0.18 -2.85
CA ALA A 78 15.19 0.31 -4.30
C ALA A 78 16.45 -0.16 -5.05
N THR A 79 17.63 0.03 -4.45
CA THR A 79 18.93 -0.28 -5.06
C THR A 79 19.45 -1.69 -4.78
N ILE A 80 18.84 -2.42 -3.85
CA ILE A 80 19.19 -3.80 -3.52
C ILE A 80 18.80 -4.69 -4.69
N LYS A 81 19.57 -5.73 -5.00
CA LYS A 81 19.12 -6.73 -5.99
C LYS A 81 17.88 -7.45 -5.48
N PHE A 82 16.94 -7.75 -6.37
CA PHE A 82 15.70 -8.40 -5.97
C PHE A 82 15.91 -9.76 -5.30
N GLU A 83 16.92 -10.53 -5.73
CA GLU A 83 17.31 -11.80 -5.10
C GLU A 83 17.89 -11.66 -3.68
N ASP A 84 18.43 -10.48 -3.35
CA ASP A 84 19.08 -10.20 -2.07
C ASP A 84 18.12 -9.54 -1.05
N LEU A 85 16.86 -9.29 -1.43
CA LEU A 85 15.85 -8.74 -0.52
C LEU A 85 15.52 -9.71 0.60
N THR A 86 15.23 -9.16 1.79
CA THR A 86 14.63 -9.94 2.88
C THR A 86 13.10 -9.90 2.81
N SER A 87 12.45 -10.85 3.48
CA SER A 87 10.98 -10.88 3.56
C SER A 87 10.44 -9.63 4.26
N GLU A 88 11.16 -9.13 5.26
CA GLU A 88 10.83 -7.89 5.98
C GLU A 88 10.89 -6.69 5.04
N GLN A 89 11.88 -6.60 4.16
CA GLN A 89 11.98 -5.50 3.19
C GLN A 89 10.82 -5.52 2.18
N ILE A 90 10.38 -6.69 1.72
CA ILE A 90 9.19 -6.77 0.85
C ILE A 90 7.93 -6.36 1.63
N MET A 91 7.84 -6.75 2.91
CA MET A 91 6.73 -6.33 3.78
C MET A 91 6.68 -4.81 4.00
N VAL A 92 7.82 -4.12 4.04
CA VAL A 92 7.85 -2.64 4.06
C VAL A 92 7.15 -2.06 2.81
N ILE A 93 7.38 -2.63 1.62
CA ILE A 93 6.72 -2.18 0.39
C ILE A 93 5.21 -2.46 0.44
N VAL A 94 4.81 -3.61 0.98
CA VAL A 94 3.39 -3.94 1.22
C VAL A 94 2.72 -2.90 2.12
N GLU A 95 3.30 -2.63 3.29
CA GLU A 95 2.75 -1.70 4.28
C GLU A 95 2.62 -0.30 3.70
N ARG A 96 3.66 0.19 3.03
CA ARG A 96 3.65 1.51 2.36
C ARG A 96 2.59 1.55 1.26
N THR A 97 2.43 0.48 0.49
CA THR A 97 1.38 0.40 -0.55
C THR A 97 -0.02 0.49 0.06
N MET A 98 -0.29 -0.24 1.15
CA MET A 98 -1.57 -0.17 1.86
C MET A 98 -1.84 1.24 2.40
N ALA A 99 -0.86 1.83 3.08
CA ALA A 99 -0.99 3.16 3.65
C ALA A 99 -1.25 4.22 2.57
N ASN A 100 -0.48 4.18 1.47
CA ASN A 100 -0.66 5.12 0.37
C ASN A 100 -2.01 4.92 -0.34
N ALA A 101 -2.51 3.69 -0.46
CA ALA A 101 -3.81 3.43 -1.07
C ALA A 101 -4.96 4.01 -0.24
N ILE A 102 -4.90 3.89 1.09
CA ILE A 102 -5.86 4.49 2.01
C ILE A 102 -5.76 6.02 1.94
N PHE A 103 -4.55 6.57 2.01
CA PHE A 103 -4.34 8.02 1.97
C PHE A 103 -4.82 8.62 0.65
N ASN A 104 -4.46 8.02 -0.49
CA ASN A 104 -4.92 8.44 -1.82
C ASN A 104 -6.44 8.38 -1.95
N ARG A 105 -7.10 7.43 -1.26
CA ARG A 105 -8.56 7.40 -1.24
C ARG A 105 -9.13 8.55 -0.43
N ILE A 106 -8.61 8.82 0.76
CA ILE A 106 -9.06 9.95 1.58
C ILE A 106 -8.88 11.28 0.85
N THR A 107 -7.73 11.51 0.20
CA THR A 107 -7.50 12.72 -0.59
C THR A 107 -8.43 12.82 -1.80
N ASN A 108 -8.77 11.69 -2.41
CA ASN A 108 -9.78 11.64 -3.45
C ASN A 108 -11.20 11.95 -2.94
N ASP A 109 -11.57 11.47 -1.75
CA ASP A 109 -12.86 11.75 -1.12
C ASP A 109 -12.97 13.23 -0.69
N ILE A 110 -11.86 13.86 -0.28
CA ILE A 110 -11.76 15.32 -0.09
C ILE A 110 -11.98 16.05 -1.42
N GLY A 111 -11.26 15.66 -2.47
CA GLY A 111 -11.38 16.29 -3.81
C GLY A 111 -12.78 16.18 -4.41
N ASN A 112 -13.51 15.10 -4.09
CA ASN A 112 -14.88 14.87 -4.49
C ASN A 112 -15.93 15.46 -3.52
N LYS A 113 -15.51 16.22 -2.50
CA LYS A 113 -16.37 16.86 -1.49
C LYS A 113 -17.22 15.89 -0.66
N ILE A 114 -16.76 14.64 -0.53
CA ILE A 114 -17.35 13.65 0.40
C ILE A 114 -16.86 13.95 1.83
N ILE A 115 -15.59 14.31 1.96
CA ILE A 115 -15.00 14.82 3.20
C ILE A 115 -14.87 16.33 3.05
N LEU A 116 -15.47 17.08 3.97
CA LEU A 116 -15.30 18.52 4.06
C LEU A 116 -14.14 18.82 5.01
N LEU A 117 -13.25 19.70 4.59
CA LEU A 117 -12.15 20.17 5.43
C LEU A 117 -12.51 21.52 6.06
N PRO A 118 -11.87 21.85 7.20
CA PRO A 118 -11.86 23.18 7.78
C PRO A 118 -11.66 24.32 6.77
N GLN A 119 -12.40 25.41 6.89
CA GLN A 119 -12.28 26.61 6.04
C GLN A 119 -10.88 27.24 6.17
N GLU A 120 -10.27 27.15 7.34
CA GLU A 120 -8.91 27.63 7.54
C GLU A 120 -7.90 26.69 6.87
N ARG A 121 -7.25 27.19 5.81
CA ARG A 121 -6.27 26.44 5.02
C ARG A 121 -5.13 25.86 5.87
N ALA A 122 -4.65 26.61 6.86
CA ALA A 122 -3.55 26.14 7.72
C ALA A 122 -3.95 24.94 8.59
N ILE A 123 -5.22 24.88 9.01
CA ILE A 123 -5.77 23.73 9.75
C ILE A 123 -5.91 22.53 8.81
N SER A 124 -6.46 22.76 7.61
CA SER A 124 -6.57 21.75 6.55
C SER A 124 -5.23 21.11 6.19
N ASP A 125 -4.21 21.91 5.94
CA ASP A 125 -2.87 21.44 5.57
C ASP A 125 -2.27 20.55 6.68
N ARG A 126 -2.44 20.95 7.95
CA ARG A 126 -1.98 20.15 9.11
C ARG A 126 -2.74 18.83 9.24
N LEU A 127 -4.06 18.86 9.06
CA LEU A 127 -4.91 17.69 9.19
C LEU A 127 -4.55 16.64 8.13
N ILE A 128 -4.28 17.05 6.89
CA ILE A 128 -3.84 16.15 5.81
C ILE A 128 -2.51 15.48 6.15
N VAL A 129 -1.53 16.22 6.68
CA VAL A 129 -0.23 15.66 7.09
C VAL A 129 -0.40 14.66 8.23
N GLN A 130 -1.14 15.05 9.28
CA GLN A 130 -1.42 14.17 10.42
C GLN A 130 -2.17 12.92 10.00
N MET A 131 -3.07 13.03 9.02
CA MET A 131 -3.78 11.88 8.46
C MET A 131 -2.83 10.90 7.77
N LYS A 132 -1.85 11.38 7.00
CA LYS A 132 -0.84 10.51 6.37
C LYS A 132 -0.07 9.72 7.43
N ASP A 133 0.35 10.39 8.49
CA ASP A 133 1.09 9.76 9.60
C ASP A 133 0.23 8.77 10.38
N PHE A 134 -1.02 9.14 10.68
CA PHE A 134 -2.00 8.27 11.34
C PHE A 134 -2.23 6.98 10.55
N VAL A 135 -2.44 7.09 9.23
CA VAL A 135 -2.66 5.93 8.36
C VAL A 135 -1.44 5.02 8.34
N LYS A 136 -0.23 5.58 8.20
CA LYS A 136 1.03 4.81 8.22
C LYS A 136 1.19 4.05 9.53
N GLY A 137 1.02 4.72 10.67
CA GLY A 137 1.10 4.09 11.99
C GLY A 137 0.04 2.99 12.17
N SER A 138 -1.21 3.28 11.81
CA SER A 138 -2.32 2.33 11.95
C SER A 138 -2.16 1.07 11.10
N VAL A 139 -1.62 1.20 9.88
CA VAL A 139 -1.32 0.04 9.02
C VAL A 139 -0.20 -0.80 9.63
N SER A 140 0.90 -0.16 10.06
CA SER A 140 2.03 -0.88 10.64
C SER A 140 1.62 -1.62 11.92
N ASP A 141 0.88 -0.96 12.81
CA ASP A 141 0.30 -1.58 14.01
C ASP A 141 -0.61 -2.75 13.66
N ALA A 142 -1.45 -2.61 12.64
CA ALA A 142 -2.36 -3.68 12.22
C ALA A 142 -1.60 -4.88 11.65
N VAL A 143 -0.53 -4.66 10.89
CA VAL A 143 0.30 -5.74 10.35
C VAL A 143 1.08 -6.46 11.45
N ILE A 144 1.67 -5.73 12.40
CA ILE A 144 2.35 -6.31 13.57
C ILE A 144 1.39 -7.16 14.42
N ASN A 145 0.19 -6.65 14.69
CA ASN A 145 -0.80 -7.30 15.55
C ASN A 145 -1.39 -8.59 14.96
N LEU A 146 -1.19 -8.87 13.67
CA LEU A 146 -1.70 -10.10 13.08
C LEU A 146 -0.85 -11.34 13.46
N ASP A 147 0.28 -11.18 14.18
CA ASP A 147 1.18 -12.27 14.62
C ASP A 147 1.50 -13.27 13.48
N ILE A 148 1.60 -12.73 12.27
CA ILE A 148 1.79 -13.54 11.08
C ILE A 148 3.27 -13.78 10.97
N LYS A 149 3.69 -14.98 11.41
CA LYS A 149 4.95 -15.57 10.95
C LYS A 149 5.11 -15.25 9.47
N ALA A 150 6.15 -14.46 9.13
CA ALA A 150 6.42 -13.99 7.79
C ALA A 150 6.08 -15.08 6.76
N GLY A 151 5.05 -14.84 5.95
CA GLY A 151 4.59 -15.79 4.92
C GLY A 151 3.12 -16.24 4.96
N ASN A 152 2.26 -15.73 5.86
CA ASN A 152 0.86 -16.20 5.93
C ASN A 152 -0.23 -15.12 6.06
N ILE A 153 0.01 -13.90 5.57
CA ILE A 153 -1.02 -12.85 5.54
C ILE A 153 -2.04 -13.26 4.50
N ARG A 154 -3.24 -13.65 4.96
CA ARG A 154 -4.28 -14.06 4.02
C ARG A 154 -4.79 -12.82 3.30
N GLN A 155 -5.20 -12.98 2.05
CA GLN A 155 -5.85 -11.92 1.29
C GLN A 155 -7.00 -11.26 2.06
N GLY A 156 -7.78 -12.03 2.83
CA GLY A 156 -8.84 -11.49 3.68
C GLY A 156 -8.36 -10.59 4.82
N ASP A 157 -7.12 -10.75 5.29
CA ASP A 157 -6.55 -9.92 6.36
C ASP A 157 -6.17 -8.55 5.82
N SER A 158 -5.53 -8.51 4.65
CA SER A 158 -5.23 -7.30 3.88
C SER A 158 -6.45 -6.40 3.71
N LEU A 159 -7.55 -6.98 3.24
CA LEU A 159 -8.81 -6.28 3.02
C LEU A 159 -9.35 -5.66 4.31
N ARG A 160 -9.33 -6.45 5.40
CA ARG A 160 -9.80 -5.99 6.71
C ARG A 160 -8.95 -4.86 7.27
N ILE A 161 -7.63 -4.90 7.10
CA ILE A 161 -6.73 -3.82 7.53
C ILE A 161 -7.06 -2.54 6.77
N VAL A 162 -7.05 -2.61 5.43
CA VAL A 162 -7.30 -1.43 4.57
C VAL A 162 -8.65 -0.80 4.90
N ASP A 163 -9.71 -1.60 5.03
CA ASP A 163 -11.05 -1.10 5.31
C ASP A 163 -11.17 -0.50 6.72
N ARG A 164 -10.58 -1.15 7.73
CA ARG A 164 -10.62 -0.66 9.11
C ARG A 164 -9.89 0.67 9.24
N VAL A 165 -8.68 0.76 8.70
CA VAL A 165 -7.87 1.98 8.78
C VAL A 165 -8.49 3.10 7.95
N TYR A 166 -8.99 2.81 6.75
CA TYR A 166 -9.74 3.79 5.95
C TYR A 166 -10.96 4.33 6.70
N LYS A 167 -11.77 3.45 7.31
CA LYS A 167 -12.96 3.88 8.05
C LYS A 167 -12.60 4.79 9.23
N ALA A 168 -11.59 4.41 10.02
CA ALA A 168 -11.12 5.23 11.13
C ALA A 168 -10.59 6.59 10.67
N ALA A 169 -9.78 6.60 9.61
CA ALA A 169 -9.28 7.82 8.99
C ALA A 169 -10.43 8.72 8.51
N PHE A 170 -11.41 8.15 7.81
CA PHE A 170 -12.58 8.85 7.32
C PHE A 170 -13.37 9.52 8.46
N GLU A 171 -13.66 8.77 9.53
CA GLU A 171 -14.38 9.28 10.71
C GLU A 171 -13.64 10.45 11.39
N ILE A 172 -12.31 10.36 11.51
CA ILE A 172 -11.48 11.45 12.05
C ILE A 172 -11.59 12.71 11.19
N MET A 173 -11.51 12.58 9.85
CA MET A 173 -11.57 13.74 8.96
C MET A 173 -12.95 14.41 8.95
N VAL A 174 -14.02 13.61 8.93
CA VAL A 174 -15.39 14.14 8.96
C VAL A 174 -15.62 14.89 10.27
N SER A 175 -15.25 14.31 11.40
CA SER A 175 -15.37 14.97 12.71
C SER A 175 -14.58 16.29 12.77
N ALA A 176 -13.39 16.34 12.17
CA ALA A 176 -12.60 17.57 12.11
C ALA A 176 -13.25 18.68 11.26
N GLY A 177 -14.02 18.32 10.23
CA GLY A 177 -14.77 19.27 9.40
C GLY A 177 -16.13 19.71 9.97
N GLU A 178 -16.76 18.90 10.83
CA GLU A 178 -18.05 19.22 11.47
C GLU A 178 -17.92 20.14 12.69
N ASN A 179 -16.73 20.25 13.27
CA ASN A 179 -16.46 21.09 14.45
C ASN A 179 -16.15 22.57 14.12
N GLU A 180 -16.57 23.05 12.94
CA GLU A 180 -16.49 24.46 12.52
C GLU A 180 -17.86 25.13 12.39
#